data_AF-A0A171A7M2-F1
#
_entry.id   AF-A0A171A7M2-F1
#
_cell.length_a   1.000
_cell.length_b   1.000
_cell.length_c   1.000
_cell.angle_alpha   90.00
_cell.angle_beta   90.00
_cell.angle_gamma   90.00
#
_symmetry.space_group_name_H-M   'P 1'
#
loop_
_entity.id
_entity.type
_entity.pdbx_description
1 polymer ?
#
loop_
_entity_poly.entity_id
_entity_poly.type
_entity_poly.pdbx_seq_one_letter_code
_entity_poly.pdbx_strand_id
1 'polypeptide(L)'
;MDILTFLPVEICERILCCLNLKEILNCSLVCRSWYNITNSCNLIWKRFCKQDEVIKNEWNYTVTEWFPCTSEWKMYFLNFKKTIYNWKRNIFKEST
;
A
#
# COMPACT_ATOMS: atom_id res chain seq x y z
N MET A 1 -17.37 4.15 -17.90
CA MET A 1 -16.56 5.37 -18.05
C MET A 1 -15.63 5.44 -16.85
N ASP A 2 -14.32 5.55 -17.05
CA ASP A 2 -13.34 5.57 -15.96
C ASP A 2 -13.15 7.00 -15.45
N ILE A 3 -13.89 7.37 -14.39
CA ILE A 3 -13.88 8.73 -13.85
C ILE A 3 -12.51 9.10 -13.26
N LEU A 4 -11.80 8.16 -12.63
CA LEU A 4 -10.51 8.47 -11.97
C LEU A 4 -9.43 8.85 -12.97
N THR A 5 -9.48 8.36 -14.21
CA THR A 5 -8.47 8.73 -15.22
C THR A 5 -8.65 10.11 -15.83
N PHE A 6 -9.82 10.73 -15.69
CA PHE A 6 -10.10 12.07 -16.20
C PHE A 6 -9.99 13.18 -15.15
N LEU A 7 -9.85 12.80 -13.88
CA LEU A 7 -9.72 13.74 -12.78
C LEU A 7 -8.25 14.12 -12.56
N PRO A 8 -7.99 15.35 -12.06
CA PRO A 8 -6.67 15.72 -11.56
C PRO A 8 -6.22 14.75 -10.46
N VAL A 9 -4.91 14.48 -10.40
CA VAL A 9 -4.35 13.49 -9.46
C VAL A 9 -4.73 13.81 -8.02
N GLU A 10 -4.73 15.08 -7.63
CA GLU A 10 -5.06 15.54 -6.28
C GLU A 10 -6.51 15.22 -5.88
N ILE A 11 -7.43 15.26 -6.84
CA ILE A 11 -8.83 14.89 -6.63
C ILE A 11 -8.95 13.37 -6.46
N CYS A 12 -8.25 12.61 -7.30
CA CYS A 12 -8.17 11.16 -7.17
C CYS A 12 -7.62 10.75 -5.79
N GLU A 13 -6.53 11.38 -5.34
CA GLU A 13 -5.95 11.12 -4.03
C GLU A 13 -6.93 11.39 -2.90
N ARG A 14 -7.70 12.49 -2.97
CA ARG A 14 -8.74 12.82 -1.97
C ARG A 14 -9.88 11.80 -1.95
N ILE A 15 -10.38 11.38 -3.11
CA ILE A 15 -11.42 10.35 -3.22
C ILE A 15 -10.92 9.05 -2.60
N LEU A 16 -9.72 8.61 -3.00
CA LEU A 16 -9.14 7.37 -2.52
C LEU A 16 -8.80 7.43 -1.01
N CYS A 17 -8.45 8.60 -0.47
CA CYS A 17 -8.28 8.77 0.98
C CYS A 17 -9.54 8.52 1.80
N CYS A 18 -10.74 8.54 1.20
CA CYS A 18 -11.98 8.20 1.90
C CYS A 18 -12.18 6.69 2.07
N LEU A 19 -11.44 5.86 1.32
CA LEU A 19 -11.61 4.41 1.29
C LEU A 19 -10.83 3.72 2.40
N ASN A 20 -11.28 2.54 2.83
CA ASN A 20 -10.52 1.68 3.74
C ASN A 20 -9.47 0.85 2.98
N LEU A 21 -8.61 0.14 3.73
CA LEU A 21 -7.51 -0.64 3.13
C LEU A 21 -8.02 -1.69 2.12
N LYS A 22 -9.10 -2.42 2.46
CA LYS A 22 -9.65 -3.48 1.60
C LYS A 22 -10.13 -2.90 0.27
N GLU A 23 -10.82 -1.76 0.34
CA GLU A 23 -11.30 -1.03 -0.83
C GLU A 23 -10.14 -0.55 -1.70
N ILE A 24 -9.10 0.03 -1.11
CA ILE A 24 -7.89 0.47 -1.85
C ILE A 24 -7.21 -0.70 -2.55
N LEU A 25 -7.06 -1.85 -1.88
CA LEU A 25 -6.48 -3.04 -2.49
C LEU A 25 -7.34 -3.54 -3.66
N ASN A 26 -8.67 -3.54 -3.52
CA ASN A 26 -9.58 -3.88 -4.62
C ASN A 26 -9.49 -2.88 -5.78
N CYS A 27 -9.39 -1.57 -5.50
CA CYS A 27 -9.20 -0.53 -6.51
C CYS A 27 -7.94 -0.81 -7.36
N SER A 28 -6.85 -1.29 -6.74
CA SER A 28 -5.62 -1.62 -7.46
C SER A 28 -5.76 -2.77 -8.47
N LEU A 29 -6.84 -3.57 -8.38
CA LEU A 29 -7.11 -4.70 -9.27
C LEU A 29 -8.06 -4.35 -10.43
N VAL A 30 -8.63 -3.14 -10.46
CA VAL A 30 -9.63 -2.75 -11.48
C VAL A 30 -9.01 -2.65 -12.86
N CYS A 31 -7.94 -1.86 -13.00
CA CYS A 31 -7.20 -1.70 -14.26
C CYS A 31 -5.79 -1.15 -13.98
N ARG A 32 -4.94 -1.11 -15.02
CA ARG A 32 -3.55 -0.61 -14.89
C ARG A 32 -3.47 0.84 -14.43
N SER A 33 -4.38 1.70 -14.86
CA SER A 33 -4.42 3.11 -14.44
C SER A 33 -4.74 3.23 -12.95
N TRP A 34 -5.75 2.48 -12.47
CA TRP A 34 -6.11 2.45 -11.06
C TRP A 34 -5.00 1.83 -10.20
N TYR A 35 -4.35 0.79 -10.69
CA TYR A 35 -3.15 0.24 -10.07
C TYR A 35 -2.08 1.32 -9.90
N ASN A 36 -1.75 2.06 -10.96
CA ASN A 36 -0.74 3.11 -10.90
C ASN A 36 -1.09 4.20 -9.89
N ILE A 37 -2.33 4.73 -9.93
CA ILE A 37 -2.79 5.77 -9.01
C ILE A 37 -2.74 5.29 -7.55
N THR A 38 -3.26 4.10 -7.27
CA THR A 38 -3.24 3.53 -5.91
C THR A 38 -1.83 3.16 -5.46
N ASN A 39 -0.92 2.80 -6.37
CA ASN A 39 0.47 2.43 -6.06
C ASN A 39 1.37 3.64 -5.82
N SER A 40 1.09 4.79 -6.44
CA SER A 40 1.90 6.02 -6.32
C SER A 40 1.40 7.00 -5.26
N CYS A 41 0.14 6.89 -4.83
CA CYS A 41 -0.45 7.83 -3.86
C CYS A 41 0.13 7.68 -2.45
N ASN A 42 1.20 8.42 -2.17
CA ASN A 42 1.89 8.43 -0.87
C ASN A 42 0.98 8.84 0.29
N LEU A 43 0.01 9.73 0.05
CA LEU A 43 -0.87 10.25 1.10
C LEU A 43 -1.70 9.14 1.76
N ILE A 44 -2.27 8.24 0.94
CA ILE A 44 -3.10 7.11 1.42
C ILE A 44 -2.26 6.15 2.26
N TRP A 45 -1.09 5.74 1.75
CA TRP A 45 -0.26 4.76 2.44
C TRP A 45 0.37 5.33 3.71
N LYS A 46 0.75 6.61 3.70
CA LYS A 46 1.19 7.31 4.92
C LYS A 46 0.08 7.35 5.97
N ARG A 47 -1.18 7.55 5.56
CA ARG A 47 -2.33 7.49 6.47
C ARG A 47 -2.47 6.10 7.10
N PHE A 48 -2.39 5.03 6.30
CA PHE A 48 -2.46 3.67 6.84
C PHE A 48 -1.29 3.34 7.76
N CYS A 49 -0.06 3.74 7.42
CA CYS A 49 1.09 3.63 8.33
C CYS A 49 0.83 4.34 9.66
N LYS A 50 0.29 5.57 9.65
CA LYS A 50 -0.03 6.30 10.88
C LYS A 50 -1.10 5.61 11.72
N GLN A 51 -2.14 5.07 11.08
CA GLN A 51 -3.24 4.37 11.78
C GLN A 51 -2.77 3.11 12.50
N ASP A 52 -1.80 2.40 11.92
CA ASP A 52 -1.24 1.16 12.49
C ASP A 52 0.11 1.40 13.20
N GLU A 53 0.47 2.66 13.49
CA GLU A 53 1.70 3.03 14.20
C GLU A 53 3.00 2.47 13.56
N VAL A 54 3.02 2.37 12.23
CA VAL A 54 4.16 1.86 11.47
C VAL A 54 5.32 2.86 11.51
N ILE A 55 6.44 2.44 12.09
CA ILE A 55 7.67 3.22 12.17
C ILE A 55 8.36 3.27 10.80
N LYS A 56 8.66 4.47 10.33
CA LYS A 56 9.36 4.66 9.04
C LYS A 56 10.74 4.02 9.11
N ASN A 57 11.22 3.48 7.99
CA ASN A 57 12.56 2.90 7.79
C ASN A 57 12.83 1.55 8.47
N GLU A 58 12.14 1.17 9.55
CA GLU A 58 12.26 -0.19 10.12
C GLU A 58 11.82 -1.28 9.15
N TRP A 59 10.88 -0.93 8.28
CA TRP A 59 10.29 -1.83 7.29
C TRP A 59 10.85 -1.60 5.88
N ASN A 60 12.02 -0.98 5.76
CA ASN A 60 12.66 -0.66 4.48
C ASN A 60 13.47 -1.85 3.93
N TYR A 61 12.78 -2.90 3.50
CA TYR A 61 13.40 -4.04 2.84
C TYR A 61 12.59 -4.51 1.64
N THR A 62 13.27 -5.03 0.63
CA THR A 62 12.63 -5.56 -0.57
C THR A 62 12.12 -6.97 -0.29
N VAL A 63 10.80 -7.14 -0.17
CA VAL A 63 10.18 -8.46 0.02
C VAL A 63 10.35 -9.36 -1.21
N THR A 64 10.42 -8.77 -2.41
CA THR A 64 10.65 -9.46 -3.70
C THR A 64 10.99 -8.42 -4.76
N GLU A 65 11.83 -8.77 -5.76
CA GLU A 65 12.10 -7.97 -6.98
C GLU A 65 10.86 -7.65 -7.82
N TRP A 66 9.71 -8.25 -7.50
CA TRP A 66 8.60 -8.38 -8.46
C TRP A 66 7.62 -7.23 -8.57
N PHE A 67 7.66 -6.21 -7.72
CA PHE A 67 6.81 -5.03 -7.91
C PHE A 67 7.49 -3.76 -7.42
N PRO A 68 7.91 -2.85 -8.32
CA PRO A 68 8.32 -1.52 -7.89
C PRO A 68 7.10 -0.82 -7.27
N CYS A 69 7.01 -0.86 -5.94
CA CYS A 69 6.14 0.04 -5.21
C CYS A 69 6.73 1.44 -5.40
N THR A 70 6.03 2.28 -6.17
CA THR A 70 6.46 3.67 -6.39
C THR A 70 6.31 4.51 -5.13
N SER A 71 5.49 4.06 -4.18
CA SER A 71 5.33 4.67 -2.86
C SER A 71 6.18 3.93 -1.81
N GLU A 72 7.12 4.65 -1.19
CA GLU A 72 7.89 4.14 -0.03
C GLU A 72 6.96 3.73 1.13
N TRP A 73 5.91 4.52 1.37
CA TRP A 73 4.95 4.24 2.44
C TRP A 73 4.17 2.95 2.20
N LYS A 74 3.81 2.67 0.94
CA LYS A 74 3.17 1.40 0.59
C LYS A 74 4.07 0.23 0.93
N MET A 75 5.35 0.32 0.58
CA MET A 75 6.34 -0.70 0.87
C MET A 75 6.44 -0.95 2.39
N TYR A 76 6.64 0.09 3.19
CA TYR A 76 6.73 -0.04 4.64
C TYR A 76 5.47 -0.68 5.24
N PHE A 77 4.30 -0.24 4.78
CA PHE A 77 3.03 -0.76 5.26
C PHE A 77 2.83 -2.24 4.95
N LEU A 78 3.09 -2.65 3.71
CA LEU A 78 2.91 -4.05 3.28
C LEU A 78 3.89 -4.98 3.99
N ASN A 79 5.14 -4.54 4.17
CA ASN A 79 6.15 -5.28 4.91
C ASN A 79 5.74 -5.47 6.37
N PHE A 80 5.29 -4.41 7.04
CA PHE A 80 4.73 -4.48 8.40
C PHE A 80 3.57 -5.48 8.47
N LYS A 81 2.56 -5.33 7.60
CA LYS A 81 1.38 -6.21 7.60
C LYS A 81 1.74 -7.68 7.36
N LYS A 82 2.68 -7.95 6.44
CA LYS A 82 3.18 -9.30 6.19
C LYS A 82 3.86 -9.89 7.43
N THR A 83 4.76 -9.14 8.08
CA THR A 83 5.45 -9.62 9.27
C THR A 83 4.48 -9.90 10.41
N ILE A 84 3.54 -8.98 10.68
CA ILE A 84 2.51 -9.18 11.71
C ILE A 84 1.64 -10.40 11.38
N TYR A 85 1.25 -10.58 10.12
CA TYR A 85 0.49 -11.75 9.70
C TYR A 85 1.26 -13.05 9.93
N ASN A 86 2.54 -13.10 9.55
CA ASN A 86 3.40 -14.26 9.73
C ASN A 86 3.57 -14.61 11.22
N TRP A 87 3.79 -13.59 12.05
CA TRP A 87 3.87 -13.74 13.51
C TRP A 87 2.58 -14.33 14.09
N LYS A 88 1.41 -13.77 13.73
CA LYS A 88 0.11 -14.26 14.23
C LYS A 88 -0.19 -15.72 13.85
N ARG A 89 0.38 -16.21 12.75
CA ARG A 89 0.16 -17.60 12.28
C ARG A 89 1.28 -18.55 12.66
N ASN A 90 2.30 -18.10 13.40
CA ASN A 90 3.48 -18.87 13.75
C ASN A 90 4.17 -19.53 12.54
N ILE A 91 4.18 -18.82 11.40
CA ILE A 91 4.81 -19.27 10.15
C ILE A 91 6.17 -18.58 9.90
N PHE A 92 6.70 -17.90 10.91
CA PHE A 92 8.03 -17.30 10.83
C PHE A 92 9.06 -18.43 10.83
N LYS A 93 9.92 -18.47 9.81
CA LYS A 93 11.05 -19.39 9.75
C LYS A 93 12.28 -18.63 10.19
N GLU A 94 12.91 -19.08 11.27
CA GLU A 94 14.25 -18.64 11.62
C GLU A 94 15.22 -19.18 10.55
N SER A 95 15.90 -18.28 9.86
CA SER A 95 17.01 -18.65 8.99
C SER A 95 18.16 -19.11 9.89
N THR A 96 18.40 -20.42 9.94
CA THR A 96 19.57 -21.02 10.61
C THR A 96 20.80 -20.92 9.73
#